data_AF-A0A418PPS9-F1
#
_entry.id   AF-A0A418PPS9-F1
#
_cell.length_a   1.000
_cell.length_b   1.000
_cell.length_c   1.000
_cell.angle_alpha   90.00
_cell.angle_beta   90.00
_cell.angle_gamma   90.00
#
_symmetry.space_group_name_H-M   'P 1'
#
loop_
_entity.id
_entity.type
_entity.pdbx_description
1 polymer ?
#
loop_
_entity_poly.entity_id
_entity_poly.type
_entity_poly.pdbx_seq_one_letter_code
_entity_poly.pdbx_strand_id
1 'polypeptide(L)'
;MNSIPNPWFTTYSDQAALVKDGTQITTQFISDIHQIKADLPFDVQVIINTTPSLVFFDPATKTVNLPFWDQLGSDSIGFFSQMGGSDAAGKTLFGLFFNGFYLPHELGHGLQFFAKGDEKGSYKNEYFANQVGLTWWRMHQEIDQLEKCYAFAQHIVGILPDPVPKGMSIEQYFNENYDKVSSDPYIYGYMQFNQFIQIYEDKTLPDFVTLVRDYINSCTS
;
A
#
# COMPACT_ATOMS: atom_id res chain seq x y z
N MET A 1 0.58 -23.64 3.70
CA MET A 1 0.42 -22.18 3.86
C MET A 1 1.57 -21.73 4.72
N ASN A 2 2.45 -20.87 4.21
CA ASN A 2 3.40 -20.22 5.10
C ASN A 2 2.59 -19.22 5.93
N SER A 3 2.70 -19.30 7.26
CA SER A 3 2.05 -18.33 8.13
C SER A 3 2.61 -16.94 7.86
N ILE A 4 1.77 -15.92 7.81
CA ILE A 4 2.21 -14.52 7.82
C ILE A 4 3.09 -14.31 9.08
N PRO A 5 4.26 -13.65 8.96
CA PRO A 5 5.09 -13.33 10.11
C PRO A 5 4.31 -12.53 11.16
N ASN A 6 4.47 -12.89 12.43
CA ASN A 6 3.91 -12.14 13.54
C ASN A 6 5.06 -11.70 14.46
N PRO A 7 5.28 -10.38 14.67
CA PRO A 7 4.43 -9.26 14.27
C PRO A 7 4.85 -8.53 12.96
N TRP A 8 3.99 -8.52 11.93
CA TRP A 8 4.23 -7.74 10.69
C TRP A 8 3.77 -6.27 10.78
N PHE A 9 2.56 -6.02 11.30
CA PHE A 9 1.92 -4.70 11.40
C PHE A 9 2.48 -3.81 12.53
N THR A 10 3.81 -3.88 12.73
CA THR A 10 4.52 -3.15 13.80
C THR A 10 5.81 -2.55 13.26
N THR A 11 6.42 -1.64 14.01
CA THR A 11 7.78 -1.19 13.71
C THR A 11 8.81 -2.23 14.11
N TYR A 12 9.88 -2.33 13.34
CA TYR A 12 11.01 -3.22 13.60
C TYR A 12 12.15 -2.42 14.23
N SER A 13 12.88 -3.06 15.15
CA SER A 13 14.15 -2.55 15.69
C SER A 13 15.38 -3.12 14.96
N ASP A 14 15.17 -4.07 14.05
CA ASP A 14 16.21 -4.73 13.28
C ASP A 14 15.82 -4.76 11.79
N GLN A 15 16.74 -4.28 10.96
CA GLN A 15 16.58 -4.24 9.51
C GLN A 15 16.58 -5.64 8.89
N ALA A 16 17.39 -6.56 9.44
CA ALA A 16 17.43 -7.92 8.92
C ALA A 16 16.11 -8.65 9.17
N ALA A 17 15.50 -8.46 10.35
CA ALA A 17 14.14 -8.93 10.64
C ALA A 17 13.10 -8.35 9.68
N LEU A 18 13.11 -7.03 9.42
CA LEU A 18 12.17 -6.40 8.47
C LEU A 18 12.29 -6.99 7.05
N VAL A 19 13.52 -7.12 6.52
CA VAL A 19 13.73 -7.70 5.17
C VAL A 19 13.31 -9.16 5.13
N LYS A 20 13.65 -9.93 6.17
CA LYS A 20 13.29 -11.35 6.24
C LYS A 20 11.78 -11.54 6.20
N ASP A 21 11.04 -10.81 7.04
CA ASP A 21 9.59 -10.95 7.13
C ASP A 21 8.89 -10.38 5.88
N GLY A 22 9.39 -9.26 5.34
CA GLY A 22 8.92 -8.72 4.06
C GLY A 22 9.15 -9.69 2.90
N THR A 23 10.31 -10.35 2.85
CA THR A 23 10.61 -11.39 1.85
C THR A 23 9.66 -12.58 1.97
N GLN A 24 9.32 -12.99 3.19
CA GLN A 24 8.37 -14.08 3.42
C GLN A 24 6.97 -13.72 2.91
N ILE A 25 6.50 -12.50 3.17
CA ILE A 25 5.22 -11.99 2.68
C ILE A 25 5.21 -11.90 1.16
N THR A 26 6.25 -11.33 0.55
CA THR A 26 6.37 -11.23 -0.91
C THR A 26 6.40 -12.61 -1.55
N THR A 27 7.11 -13.57 -0.95
CA THR A 27 7.12 -14.97 -1.43
C THR A 27 5.72 -15.59 -1.38
N GLN A 28 4.97 -15.35 -0.30
CA GLN A 28 3.60 -15.86 -0.18
C GLN A 28 2.67 -15.17 -1.20
N PHE A 29 2.78 -13.86 -1.38
CA PHE A 29 2.01 -13.11 -2.37
C PHE A 29 2.30 -13.60 -3.79
N ILE A 30 3.57 -13.78 -4.17
CA ILE A 30 3.97 -14.33 -5.47
C ILE A 30 3.38 -15.73 -5.67
N SER A 31 3.44 -16.59 -4.64
CA SER A 31 2.79 -17.90 -4.69
C SER A 31 1.29 -17.80 -4.94
N ASP A 32 0.59 -16.88 -4.27
CA ASP A 32 -0.86 -16.68 -4.44
C ASP A 32 -1.18 -16.18 -5.87
N ILE A 33 -0.35 -15.30 -6.44
CA ILE A 33 -0.47 -14.87 -7.83
C ILE A 33 -0.26 -16.05 -8.81
N HIS A 34 0.76 -16.88 -8.60
CA HIS A 34 1.02 -18.03 -9.47
C HIS A 34 -0.05 -19.13 -9.36
N GLN A 35 -0.80 -19.21 -8.25
CA GLN A 35 -1.99 -20.06 -8.19
C GLN A 35 -3.13 -19.57 -9.09
N ILE A 36 -3.17 -18.26 -9.39
CA ILE A 36 -4.17 -17.63 -10.27
C ILE A 36 -3.70 -17.68 -11.74
N LYS A 37 -2.43 -17.34 -12.00
CA LYS A 37 -1.81 -17.31 -13.32
C LYS A 37 -0.36 -17.80 -13.25
N ALA A 38 -0.18 -19.11 -13.44
CA ALA A 38 1.10 -19.81 -13.21
C ALA A 38 2.26 -19.39 -14.13
N ASP A 39 1.95 -18.85 -15.31
CA ASP A 39 2.89 -18.43 -16.34
C ASP A 39 3.13 -16.90 -16.35
N LEU A 40 2.52 -16.14 -15.43
CA LEU A 40 2.87 -14.74 -15.25
C LEU A 40 4.30 -14.66 -14.70
N PRO A 41 5.22 -13.91 -15.31
CA PRO A 41 6.62 -13.84 -14.85
C PRO A 41 6.77 -12.92 -13.64
N PHE A 42 5.92 -13.08 -12.63
CA PHE A 42 5.81 -12.19 -11.48
C PHE A 42 6.92 -12.49 -10.46
N ASP A 43 7.99 -11.70 -10.53
CA ASP A 43 9.19 -11.84 -9.70
C ASP A 43 9.57 -10.48 -9.12
N VAL A 44 9.17 -10.25 -7.87
CA VAL A 44 9.40 -9.01 -7.13
C VAL A 44 10.22 -9.31 -5.89
N GLN A 45 11.20 -8.47 -5.60
CA GLN A 45 12.03 -8.57 -4.41
C GLN A 45 11.72 -7.46 -3.41
N VAL A 46 12.14 -7.63 -2.17
CA VAL A 46 12.01 -6.62 -1.12
C VAL A 46 13.38 -6.19 -0.64
N ILE A 47 13.58 -4.89 -0.52
CA ILE A 47 14.81 -4.29 0.03
C ILE A 47 14.45 -3.20 1.04
N ILE A 48 15.41 -2.81 1.89
CA ILE A 48 15.28 -1.59 2.69
C ILE A 48 15.84 -0.42 1.89
N ASN A 49 15.02 0.61 1.74
CA ASN A 49 15.41 1.87 1.14
C ASN A 49 14.44 2.96 1.60
N THR A 50 14.79 3.65 2.69
CA THR A 50 13.90 4.58 3.41
C THR A 50 13.79 5.96 2.77
N THR A 51 14.73 6.33 1.89
CA THR A 51 14.82 7.68 1.30
C THR A 51 15.10 7.61 -0.20
N PRO A 52 14.51 8.49 -1.03
CA PRO A 52 13.71 9.67 -0.67
C PRO A 52 12.23 9.38 -0.39
N SER A 53 11.76 8.17 -0.69
CA SER A 53 10.36 7.77 -0.57
C SER A 53 10.19 6.70 0.51
N LEU A 54 9.03 6.67 1.17
CA LEU A 54 8.77 5.76 2.29
C LEU A 54 8.64 4.31 1.82
N VAL A 55 7.52 3.97 1.18
CA VAL A 55 7.25 2.64 0.62
C VAL A 55 6.86 2.82 -0.84
N PHE A 56 7.48 2.06 -1.74
CA PHE A 56 7.18 2.13 -3.17
C PHE A 56 7.70 0.90 -3.93
N PHE A 57 7.02 0.53 -5.01
CA PHE A 57 7.53 -0.36 -6.05
C PHE A 57 8.38 0.39 -7.09
N ASP A 58 9.59 -0.12 -7.36
CA ASP A 58 10.47 0.36 -8.43
C ASP A 58 10.38 -0.57 -9.65
N PRO A 59 9.82 -0.13 -10.80
CA PRO A 59 9.70 -0.95 -11.99
C PRO A 59 11.06 -1.24 -12.67
N ALA A 60 12.09 -0.40 -12.45
CA ALA A 60 13.40 -0.59 -13.08
C ALA A 60 14.18 -1.73 -12.43
N THR A 61 14.11 -1.85 -11.10
CA THR A 61 14.78 -2.90 -10.33
C THR A 61 13.85 -4.06 -9.94
N LYS A 62 12.53 -3.89 -10.11
CA LYS A 62 11.48 -4.84 -9.72
C LYS A 62 11.52 -5.13 -8.21
N THR A 63 11.71 -4.07 -7.43
CA THR A 63 11.81 -4.16 -5.96
C THR A 63 10.72 -3.35 -5.28
N VAL A 64 10.12 -3.89 -4.23
CA VAL A 64 9.45 -3.07 -3.21
C VAL A 64 10.49 -2.58 -2.23
N ASN A 65 10.53 -1.26 -2.06
CA ASN A 65 11.41 -0.56 -1.14
C ASN A 65 10.66 -0.34 0.17
N LEU A 66 11.12 -0.96 1.26
CA LEU A 66 10.54 -0.80 2.57
C LEU A 66 11.24 0.32 3.36
N PRO A 67 10.48 1.16 4.07
CA PRO A 67 11.05 2.14 4.97
C PRO A 67 11.39 1.50 6.31
N PHE A 68 12.40 2.04 6.98
CA PHE A 68 12.77 1.66 8.34
C PHE A 68 12.60 2.86 9.28
N TRP A 69 11.77 2.70 10.33
CA TRP A 69 11.39 3.80 11.23
C TRP A 69 12.60 4.57 11.79
N ASP A 70 13.64 3.86 12.24
CA ASP A 70 14.83 4.50 12.84
C ASP A 70 15.74 5.21 11.80
N GLN A 71 15.44 5.11 10.50
CA GLN A 71 16.09 5.88 9.44
C GLN A 71 15.29 7.11 9.00
N LEU A 72 14.10 7.34 9.55
CA LEU A 72 13.28 8.50 9.20
C LEU A 72 13.91 9.80 9.74
N GLY A 73 13.84 10.86 8.94
CA GLY A 73 14.18 12.21 9.39
C GLY A 73 13.12 12.78 10.34
N SER A 74 13.47 13.87 11.04
CA SER A 74 12.58 14.56 11.98
C SER A 74 11.25 14.98 11.37
N ASP A 75 11.26 15.40 10.10
CA ASP A 75 10.07 15.91 9.42
C ASP A 75 9.05 14.78 9.18
N SER A 76 9.52 13.60 8.75
CA SER A 76 8.68 12.42 8.59
C SER A 76 8.15 11.93 9.94
N ILE A 77 8.98 11.92 10.99
CA ILE A 77 8.53 11.56 12.34
C ILE A 77 7.47 12.55 12.84
N GLY A 78 7.68 13.85 12.61
CA GLY A 78 6.72 14.91 12.95
C GLY A 78 5.39 14.74 12.21
N PHE A 79 5.44 14.45 10.90
CA PHE A 79 4.26 14.13 10.10
C PHE A 79 3.47 12.96 10.71
N PHE A 80 4.12 11.83 10.98
CA PHE A 80 3.43 10.67 11.57
C PHE A 80 2.87 10.96 12.95
N SER A 81 3.59 11.71 13.78
CA SER A 81 3.14 12.09 15.12
C SER A 81 1.92 12.99 15.06
N GLN A 82 1.88 13.94 14.12
CA GLN A 82 0.71 14.77 13.85
C GLN A 82 -0.47 13.93 13.37
N MET A 83 -0.26 13.04 12.39
CA MET A 83 -1.30 12.19 11.82
C MET A 83 -1.84 11.17 12.82
N GLY A 84 -1.01 10.68 13.75
CA GLY A 84 -1.43 9.76 14.81
C GLY A 84 -1.96 10.47 16.07
N GLY A 85 -1.78 11.77 16.19
CA GLY A 85 -2.15 12.56 17.38
C GLY A 85 -1.16 12.48 18.57
N SER A 86 -0.09 11.69 18.46
CA SER A 86 1.03 11.63 19.40
C SER A 86 2.21 10.86 18.77
N ASP A 87 3.42 11.00 19.33
CA ASP A 87 4.60 10.26 18.85
C ASP A 87 4.42 8.74 18.87
N ALA A 88 3.83 8.20 19.95
CA ALA A 88 3.57 6.77 20.10
C ALA A 88 2.53 6.26 19.08
N ALA A 89 1.46 7.05 18.87
CA ALA A 89 0.45 6.72 17.87
C ALA A 89 0.99 6.87 16.44
N GLY A 90 1.86 7.84 16.17
CA GLY A 90 2.55 8.01 14.90
C GLY A 90 3.45 6.82 14.54
N LYS A 91 4.21 6.31 15.52
CA LYS A 91 4.99 5.08 15.34
C LYS A 91 4.11 3.86 15.08
N THR A 92 2.94 3.79 15.72
CA THR A 92 1.94 2.73 15.49
C THR A 92 1.34 2.84 14.08
N LEU A 93 0.96 4.04 13.66
CA LEU A 93 0.46 4.35 12.32
C LEU A 93 1.47 3.90 11.24
N PHE A 94 2.75 4.21 11.43
CA PHE A 94 3.80 3.75 10.52
C PHE A 94 3.85 2.23 10.42
N GLY A 95 3.85 1.52 11.56
CA GLY A 95 3.88 0.04 11.56
C GLY A 95 2.66 -0.57 10.87
N LEU A 96 1.47 0.01 11.08
CA LEU A 96 0.22 -0.47 10.48
C LEU A 96 0.19 -0.28 8.96
N PHE A 97 0.61 0.89 8.47
CA PHE A 97 0.51 1.19 7.04
C PHE A 97 1.78 0.85 6.27
N PHE A 98 2.94 1.34 6.68
CA PHE A 98 4.17 1.30 5.88
C PHE A 98 4.94 -0.02 5.98
N ASN A 99 4.83 -0.70 7.13
CA ASN A 99 5.22 -2.10 7.20
C ASN A 99 4.02 -2.97 6.81
N GLY A 100 2.89 -2.82 7.50
CA GLY A 100 1.70 -3.63 7.32
C GLY A 100 1.04 -3.57 5.94
N PHE A 101 0.12 -2.62 5.79
CA PHE A 101 -0.83 -2.56 4.66
C PHE A 101 -0.14 -2.38 3.30
N TYR A 102 0.86 -1.51 3.20
CA TYR A 102 1.39 -1.05 1.92
C TYR A 102 2.28 -2.07 1.21
N LEU A 103 2.86 -3.07 1.88
CA LEU A 103 3.67 -4.07 1.13
C LEU A 103 2.82 -4.80 0.06
N PRO A 104 1.66 -5.40 0.36
CA PRO A 104 0.77 -5.93 -0.67
C PRO A 104 0.21 -4.90 -1.65
N HIS A 105 0.05 -3.63 -1.24
CA HIS A 105 -0.30 -2.54 -2.17
C HIS A 105 0.78 -2.35 -3.24
N GLU A 106 2.06 -2.23 -2.83
CA GLU A 106 3.18 -2.10 -3.77
C GLU A 106 3.37 -3.36 -4.64
N LEU A 107 3.11 -4.54 -4.09
CA LEU A 107 3.07 -5.78 -4.88
C LEU A 107 1.92 -5.75 -5.91
N GLY A 108 0.83 -5.04 -5.62
CA GLY A 108 -0.23 -4.70 -6.57
C GLY A 108 0.27 -3.84 -7.73
N HIS A 109 1.12 -2.84 -7.48
CA HIS A 109 1.80 -2.10 -8.56
C HIS A 109 2.74 -3.00 -9.36
N GLY A 110 3.47 -3.90 -8.70
CA GLY A 110 4.22 -4.95 -9.38
C GLY A 110 3.33 -5.77 -10.31
N LEU A 111 2.15 -6.21 -9.85
CA LEU A 111 1.22 -6.99 -10.66
C LEU A 111 0.76 -6.21 -11.89
N GLN A 112 0.45 -4.93 -11.75
CA GLN A 112 0.13 -4.04 -12.88
C GLN A 112 1.28 -4.02 -13.89
N PHE A 113 2.51 -3.83 -13.41
CA PHE A 113 3.70 -3.81 -14.26
C PHE A 113 3.91 -5.13 -15.02
N PHE A 114 3.80 -6.27 -14.36
CA PHE A 114 4.03 -7.57 -15.01
C PHE A 114 2.87 -8.00 -15.93
N ALA A 115 1.65 -7.52 -15.69
CA ALA A 115 0.50 -7.82 -16.52
C ALA A 115 0.38 -6.90 -17.75
N LYS A 116 0.78 -5.62 -17.64
CA LYS A 116 0.49 -4.59 -18.64
C LYS A 116 1.71 -3.76 -19.08
N GLY A 117 2.81 -3.81 -18.34
CA GLY A 117 4.00 -2.99 -18.54
C GLY A 117 4.02 -1.73 -17.67
N ASP A 118 5.03 -0.88 -17.88
CA ASP A 118 5.20 0.37 -17.14
C ASP A 118 4.13 1.39 -17.54
N GLU A 119 3.21 1.68 -16.62
CA GLU A 119 2.20 2.71 -16.77
C GLU A 119 2.44 3.82 -15.77
N LYS A 120 2.31 5.08 -16.22
CA LYS A 120 2.28 6.21 -15.28
C LYS A 120 1.17 6.02 -14.27
N GLY A 121 1.46 6.34 -13.00
CA GLY A 121 0.47 6.30 -11.93
C GLY A 121 -0.78 7.10 -12.28
N SER A 122 -1.93 6.55 -11.92
CA SER A 122 -3.24 7.16 -12.11
C SER A 122 -4.10 6.85 -10.90
N TYR A 123 -5.18 7.60 -10.69
CA TYR A 123 -6.10 7.34 -9.59
C TYR A 123 -6.60 5.88 -9.59
N LYS A 124 -6.85 5.32 -10.79
CA LYS A 124 -7.30 3.93 -10.95
C LYS A 124 -6.21 2.92 -10.62
N ASN A 125 -4.95 3.24 -10.93
CA ASN A 125 -3.84 2.34 -10.62
C ASN A 125 -3.64 2.24 -9.10
N GLU A 126 -3.68 3.38 -8.40
CA GLU A 126 -3.66 3.45 -6.93
C GLU A 126 -4.85 2.73 -6.30
N TYR A 127 -6.05 2.96 -6.85
CA TYR A 127 -7.27 2.33 -6.36
C TYR A 127 -7.18 0.80 -6.46
N PHE A 128 -6.71 0.28 -7.60
CA PHE A 128 -6.48 -1.16 -7.75
C PHE A 128 -5.43 -1.69 -6.78
N ALA A 129 -4.30 -1.00 -6.59
CA ALA A 129 -3.28 -1.39 -5.63
C ALA A 129 -3.84 -1.44 -4.19
N ASN A 130 -4.69 -0.48 -3.81
CA ASN A 130 -5.40 -0.49 -2.54
C ASN A 130 -6.40 -1.65 -2.43
N GLN A 131 -7.13 -1.99 -3.50
CA GLN A 131 -8.01 -3.16 -3.53
C GLN A 131 -7.22 -4.46 -3.35
N VAL A 132 -6.08 -4.60 -4.05
CA VAL A 132 -5.17 -5.73 -3.91
C VAL A 132 -4.68 -5.85 -2.47
N GLY A 133 -4.16 -4.77 -1.89
CA GLY A 133 -3.65 -4.78 -0.52
C GLY A 133 -4.72 -5.19 0.50
N LEU A 134 -5.90 -4.60 0.42
CA LEU A 134 -7.00 -4.92 1.34
C LEU A 134 -7.49 -6.36 1.17
N THR A 135 -7.74 -6.81 -0.06
CA THR A 135 -8.30 -8.14 -0.32
C THR A 135 -7.31 -9.25 0.00
N TRP A 136 -6.00 -9.03 -0.22
CA TRP A 136 -4.97 -10.00 0.15
C TRP A 136 -4.89 -10.18 1.67
N TRP A 137 -4.89 -9.08 2.43
CA TRP A 137 -4.90 -9.16 3.89
C TRP A 137 -6.19 -9.79 4.45
N ARG A 138 -7.35 -9.55 3.81
CA ARG A 138 -8.61 -10.25 4.14
C ARG A 138 -8.50 -11.76 3.90
N MET A 139 -7.92 -12.18 2.77
CA MET A 139 -7.72 -13.59 2.45
C MET A 139 -6.87 -14.29 3.52
N HIS A 140 -5.84 -13.61 4.03
CA HIS A 140 -4.96 -14.08 5.11
C HIS A 140 -5.46 -13.80 6.54
N GLN A 141 -6.74 -13.41 6.70
CA GLN A 141 -7.42 -13.25 7.98
C GLN A 141 -6.85 -12.16 8.92
N GLU A 142 -6.15 -11.15 8.39
CA GLU A 142 -5.61 -10.02 9.17
C GLU A 142 -6.67 -8.92 9.45
N ILE A 143 -7.90 -9.34 9.80
CA ILE A 143 -9.07 -8.46 9.95
C ILE A 143 -8.85 -7.42 11.05
N ASP A 144 -8.32 -7.84 12.20
CA ASP A 144 -8.06 -6.94 13.34
C ASP A 144 -7.05 -5.84 13.00
N GLN A 145 -6.08 -6.12 12.12
CA GLN A 145 -5.10 -5.11 11.70
C GLN A 145 -5.72 -4.14 10.70
N LEU A 146 -6.55 -4.64 9.77
CA LEU A 146 -7.29 -3.80 8.84
C LEU A 146 -8.27 -2.87 9.55
N GLU A 147 -8.91 -3.32 10.64
CA GLU A 147 -9.77 -2.48 11.47
C GLU A 147 -8.97 -1.34 12.14
N LYS A 148 -7.76 -1.61 12.64
CA LYS A 148 -6.88 -0.56 13.17
C LYS A 148 -6.44 0.42 12.09
N CYS A 149 -6.10 -0.07 10.90
CA CYS A 149 -5.81 0.79 9.75
C CYS A 149 -7.01 1.69 9.42
N TYR A 150 -8.22 1.13 9.41
CA TYR A 150 -9.45 1.88 9.17
C TYR A 150 -9.67 2.99 10.20
N ALA A 151 -9.50 2.69 11.49
CA ALA A 151 -9.63 3.69 12.54
C ALA A 151 -8.63 4.86 12.39
N PHE A 152 -7.37 4.54 12.05
CA PHE A 152 -6.36 5.57 11.76
C PHE A 152 -6.70 6.37 10.49
N ALA A 153 -7.14 5.69 9.41
CA ALA A 153 -7.52 6.36 8.17
C ALA A 153 -8.67 7.36 8.41
N GLN A 154 -9.71 6.96 9.15
CA GLN A 154 -10.82 7.85 9.52
C GLN A 154 -10.35 9.05 10.32
N HIS A 155 -9.45 8.84 11.29
CA HIS A 155 -8.88 9.92 12.07
C HIS A 155 -8.12 10.92 11.19
N ILE A 156 -7.23 10.42 10.31
CA ILE A 156 -6.39 11.23 9.44
C ILE A 156 -7.23 12.04 8.45
N VAL A 157 -8.19 11.40 7.77
CA VAL A 157 -9.10 12.08 6.85
C VAL A 157 -9.94 13.13 7.58
N GLY A 158 -10.27 12.90 8.86
CA GLY A 158 -11.01 13.87 9.68
C GLY A 158 -10.23 15.13 10.08
N ILE A 159 -8.89 15.09 10.04
CA ILE A 159 -8.03 16.23 10.41
C ILE A 159 -7.37 16.92 9.21
N LEU A 160 -7.22 16.22 8.08
CA LEU A 160 -6.63 16.77 6.87
C LEU A 160 -7.66 17.63 6.11
N PRO A 161 -7.25 18.80 5.59
CA PRO A 161 -8.12 19.58 4.72
C PRO A 161 -8.37 18.83 3.41
N ASP A 162 -9.60 18.88 2.91
CA ASP A 162 -9.93 18.36 1.57
C ASP A 162 -9.15 19.16 0.51
N PRO A 163 -8.22 18.52 -0.23
CA PRO A 163 -7.41 19.19 -1.23
C PRO A 163 -8.15 19.37 -2.56
N VAL A 164 -9.35 18.79 -2.73
CA VAL A 164 -10.09 18.80 -4.00
C VAL A 164 -10.90 20.09 -4.15
N PRO A 165 -10.71 20.85 -5.24
CA PRO A 165 -11.51 22.02 -5.51
C PRO A 165 -13.01 21.69 -5.64
N LYS A 166 -13.85 22.59 -5.14
CA LYS A 166 -15.31 22.45 -5.23
C LYS A 166 -15.75 22.25 -6.69
N GLY A 167 -16.53 21.19 -6.94
CA GLY A 167 -17.06 20.85 -8.26
C GLY A 167 -16.19 19.90 -9.09
N MET A 168 -15.02 19.50 -8.56
CA MET A 168 -14.14 18.49 -9.13
C MET A 168 -14.28 17.18 -8.35
N SER A 169 -14.11 16.03 -9.01
CA SER A 169 -13.99 14.74 -8.31
C SER A 169 -12.54 14.51 -7.85
N ILE A 170 -12.34 13.66 -6.84
CA ILE A 170 -10.98 13.28 -6.39
C ILE A 170 -10.19 12.66 -7.56
N GLU A 171 -10.83 11.78 -8.36
CA GLU A 171 -10.19 11.16 -9.53
C GLU A 171 -9.74 12.20 -10.55
N GLN A 172 -10.60 13.18 -10.86
CA GLN A 172 -10.25 14.25 -11.79
C GLN A 172 -9.08 15.08 -11.25
N TYR A 173 -9.13 15.48 -9.97
CA TYR A 173 -8.04 16.26 -9.36
C TYR A 173 -6.72 15.49 -9.32
N PHE A 174 -6.75 14.20 -8.96
CA PHE A 174 -5.57 13.32 -8.94
C PHE A 174 -4.93 13.23 -10.32
N ASN A 175 -5.72 12.91 -11.35
CA ASN A 175 -5.21 12.69 -12.70
C ASN A 175 -4.69 14.00 -13.34
N GLU A 176 -5.36 15.13 -13.09
CA GLU A 176 -4.92 16.44 -13.60
C GLU A 176 -3.69 17.01 -12.87
N ASN A 177 -3.43 16.58 -11.64
CA ASN A 177 -2.38 17.15 -10.78
C ASN A 177 -1.38 16.10 -10.26
N TYR A 178 -1.18 15.00 -10.99
CA TYR A 178 -0.43 13.83 -10.52
C TYR A 178 0.94 14.16 -9.90
N ASP A 179 1.76 14.96 -10.58
CA ASP A 179 3.10 15.32 -10.09
C ASP A 179 3.03 16.09 -8.77
N LYS A 180 2.08 17.01 -8.65
CA LYS A 180 1.84 17.78 -7.41
C LYS A 180 1.34 16.85 -6.30
N VAL A 181 0.36 16.02 -6.61
CA VAL A 181 -0.27 15.09 -5.68
C VAL A 181 0.77 14.10 -5.13
N SER A 182 1.58 13.49 -5.98
CA SER A 182 2.60 12.50 -5.57
C SER A 182 3.77 13.12 -4.81
N SER A 183 4.05 14.41 -5.01
CA SER A 183 5.13 15.12 -4.28
C SER A 183 4.72 15.71 -2.93
N ASP A 184 3.42 15.86 -2.66
CA ASP A 184 2.90 16.43 -1.41
C ASP A 184 2.34 15.31 -0.51
N PRO A 185 3.01 14.95 0.59
CA PRO A 185 2.60 13.84 1.45
C PRO A 185 1.23 14.06 2.13
N TYR A 186 0.81 15.31 2.32
CA TYR A 186 -0.50 15.61 2.92
C TYR A 186 -1.62 15.38 1.90
N ILE A 187 -1.45 15.82 0.65
CA ILE A 187 -2.43 15.59 -0.43
C ILE A 187 -2.47 14.10 -0.78
N TYR A 188 -1.30 13.48 -0.97
CA TYR A 188 -1.22 12.06 -1.27
C TYR A 188 -1.82 11.21 -0.16
N GLY A 189 -1.46 11.51 1.10
CA GLY A 189 -2.01 10.84 2.27
C GLY A 189 -3.53 10.94 2.34
N TYR A 190 -4.10 12.15 2.17
CA TYR A 190 -5.55 12.34 2.13
C TYR A 190 -6.21 11.42 1.10
N MET A 191 -5.65 11.32 -0.10
CA MET A 191 -6.20 10.50 -1.17
C MET A 191 -6.09 9.00 -0.88
N GLN A 192 -4.91 8.53 -0.45
CA GLN A 192 -4.68 7.13 -0.11
C GLN A 192 -5.58 6.66 1.04
N PHE A 193 -5.72 7.44 2.11
CA PHE A 193 -6.60 7.08 3.24
C PHE A 193 -8.07 7.14 2.87
N ASN A 194 -8.51 8.08 2.02
CA ASN A 194 -9.88 8.09 1.51
C ASN A 194 -10.19 6.86 0.65
N GLN A 195 -9.28 6.48 -0.27
CA GLN A 195 -9.44 5.26 -1.06
C GLN A 195 -9.50 4.03 -0.16
N PHE A 196 -8.61 3.93 0.84
CA PHE A 196 -8.65 2.84 1.81
C PHE A 196 -10.03 2.73 2.50
N ILE A 197 -10.57 3.84 3.02
CA ILE A 197 -11.88 3.88 3.68
C ILE A 197 -12.98 3.40 2.72
N GLN A 198 -13.02 3.96 1.50
CA GLN A 198 -14.02 3.59 0.49
C GLN A 198 -13.99 2.08 0.18
N ILE A 199 -12.80 1.52 -0.03
CA ILE A 199 -12.63 0.10 -0.37
C ILE A 199 -12.92 -0.79 0.86
N TYR A 200 -12.56 -0.34 2.06
CA TYR A 200 -12.86 -1.05 3.30
C TYR A 200 -14.38 -1.20 3.53
N GLU A 201 -15.12 -0.13 3.23
CA GLU A 201 -16.57 -0.06 3.39
C GLU A 201 -17.33 -0.77 2.26
N ASP A 202 -16.74 -0.88 1.07
CA ASP A 202 -17.34 -1.54 -0.09
C ASP A 202 -17.60 -3.05 0.17
N LYS A 203 -18.89 -3.39 0.29
CA LYS A 203 -19.37 -4.76 0.49
C LYS A 203 -19.54 -5.54 -0.82
N THR A 204 -19.36 -4.88 -1.96
CA THR A 204 -19.43 -5.48 -3.29
C THR A 204 -18.06 -5.82 -3.87
N LEU A 205 -16.99 -5.41 -3.18
CA LEU A 205 -15.62 -5.71 -3.58
C LEU A 205 -15.41 -7.23 -3.71
N PRO A 206 -14.91 -7.72 -4.87
CA PRO A 206 -14.61 -9.12 -5.05
C PRO A 206 -13.51 -9.61 -4.09
N ASP A 207 -13.42 -10.92 -3.90
CA ASP A 207 -12.28 -11.52 -3.21
C ASP A 207 -10.98 -11.34 -4.02
N PHE A 208 -9.83 -11.53 -3.35
CA PHE A 208 -8.50 -11.34 -3.95
C PHE A 208 -8.31 -12.14 -5.24
N VAL A 209 -8.75 -13.40 -5.25
CA VAL A 209 -8.58 -14.32 -6.38
C VAL A 209 -9.36 -13.84 -7.59
N THR A 210 -10.61 -13.41 -7.39
CA THR A 210 -11.49 -12.90 -8.44
C THR A 210 -10.98 -11.56 -8.96
N LEU A 211 -10.63 -10.62 -8.06
CA LEU A 211 -10.07 -9.31 -8.40
C LEU A 211 -8.84 -9.42 -9.31
N VAL A 212 -7.86 -10.22 -8.92
CA VAL A 212 -6.61 -10.40 -9.67
C VAL A 212 -6.84 -11.09 -11.00
N ARG A 213 -7.68 -12.14 -11.04
CA ARG A 213 -8.00 -12.86 -12.28
C ARG A 213 -8.64 -11.92 -13.31
N ASP A 214 -9.62 -11.14 -12.89
CA ASP A 214 -10.34 -10.22 -13.77
C ASP A 214 -9.41 -9.13 -14.30
N TYR A 215 -8.52 -8.60 -13.44
CA TYR A 215 -7.51 -7.63 -13.85
C TYR A 215 -6.56 -8.20 -14.93
N ILE A 216 -5.97 -9.38 -14.69
CA ILE A 216 -5.05 -10.02 -15.65
C ILE A 216 -5.75 -10.26 -17.00
N ASN A 217 -6.99 -10.77 -16.97
CA ASN A 217 -7.76 -11.03 -18.20
C ASN A 217 -8.03 -9.74 -18.99
N SER A 218 -8.28 -8.62 -18.29
CA SER A 218 -8.49 -7.32 -18.93
C SER A 218 -7.25 -6.77 -19.62
N CYS A 219 -6.04 -7.23 -19.23
CA CYS A 219 -4.78 -6.80 -19.85
C CYS A 219 -4.41 -7.60 -21.10
N THR A 220 -5.01 -8.79 -21.29
CA THR A 220 -4.76 -9.67 -22.44
C THR A 220 -5.78 -9.52 -23.58
N SER A 221 -6.67 -8.54 -23.46
CA SER A 221 -7.78 -8.28 -24.40
C SER A 221 -7.37 -7.39 -25.58
#